data_AF-A0A9E0EBJ0-F1
#
_entry.id   AF-A0A9E0EBJ0-F1
#
_cell.length_a   1.000
_cell.length_b   1.000
_cell.length_c   1.000
_cell.angle_alpha   90.00
_cell.angle_beta   90.00
_cell.angle_gamma   90.00
#
_symmetry.space_group_name_H-M   'P 1'
#
loop_
_entity.id
_entity.type
_entity.pdbx_description
1 polymer ?
#
loop_
_entity_poly.entity_id
_entity_poly.type
_entity_poly.pdbx_seq_one_letter_code
_entity_poly.pdbx_strand_id
1 'polypeptide(L)'
;MKMNKKKRIFKISQSSYEGDIILPSSKSLAARYLFCSIFSQQVCSIKGSGYSSDIQSCFNALKVFRPESEIKALNNHFFEIAVKGKSLFDNTYQMAIHEPIKIDCKESAFCIRAISPICSLSDKSFLLTGADSLLSRPMDMIEQALVQLGASIRFIKKSRSNCYDIFIKGPIKKQKVTIDCSKTSQLVSGAMIALASLKEDSYIICENLTSFPYIKLTKKVLEDFGIFCEFCAIKDNLNIKKRGKIVEIKGSQVFKPVDEFIEGDWSAASFFLLAGAIRGNLNFKNLSYPSSQPDSIFLEILKQAGATVSIQNIADGINIEGYKTFQNISIKNNQLKSFDFDFNDYPDIFIPSIILASFCEGTSKFYGTGRLVYKESDRLNNMIYILNELFKNITVQNGIVYIKGTKNNLNKLSSNFLETGDKFNFYFDPANDHRIFMALFILAGLSKTPFFILDDGSYKKSNPQFLENFTSAGGKYEEIYE
;
A
#
# COMPACT_ATOMS: atom_id res chain seq x y z
N MET A 1 -19.21 19.03 -17.59
CA MET A 1 -19.94 17.80 -17.96
C MET A 1 -19.04 16.61 -17.70
N LYS A 2 -19.15 15.95 -16.54
CA LYS A 2 -18.47 14.67 -16.29
C LYS A 2 -19.25 13.60 -17.05
N MET A 3 -18.60 12.86 -17.95
CA MET A 3 -19.19 11.63 -18.48
C MET A 3 -19.43 10.70 -17.28
N ASN A 4 -20.70 10.37 -17.01
CA ASN A 4 -21.07 9.30 -16.10
C ASN A 4 -20.49 8.01 -16.67
N LYS A 5 -19.32 7.59 -16.18
CA LYS A 5 -18.92 6.19 -16.34
C LYS A 5 -20.00 5.35 -15.65
N LYS A 6 -20.60 4.40 -16.37
CA LYS A 6 -21.56 3.46 -15.81
C LYS A 6 -20.86 2.69 -14.68
N LYS A 7 -21.19 3.00 -13.43
CA LYS A 7 -20.72 2.21 -12.28
C LYS A 7 -21.30 0.79 -12.43
N ARG A 8 -20.50 -0.23 -12.14
CA ARG A 8 -20.97 -1.62 -12.11
C ARG A 8 -21.65 -1.88 -10.78
N ILE A 9 -22.72 -2.67 -10.79
CA ILE A 9 -23.37 -3.14 -9.57
C ILE A 9 -22.92 -4.57 -9.33
N PHE A 10 -22.28 -4.82 -8.19
CA PHE A 10 -21.94 -6.17 -7.73
C PHE A 10 -23.00 -6.62 -6.74
N LYS A 11 -23.66 -7.75 -6.99
CA LYS A 11 -24.52 -8.43 -6.01
C LYS A 11 -23.73 -9.56 -5.37
N ILE A 12 -23.42 -9.42 -4.09
CA ILE A 12 -22.57 -10.36 -3.34
C ILE A 12 -23.49 -11.24 -2.50
N SER A 13 -23.26 -12.56 -2.54
CA SER A 13 -23.99 -13.55 -1.75
C SER A 13 -23.09 -14.21 -0.71
N GLN A 14 -23.71 -14.95 0.21
CA GLN A 14 -22.96 -15.64 1.25
C GLN A 14 -21.85 -16.53 0.68
N SER A 15 -20.67 -16.39 1.27
CA SER A 15 -19.41 -17.01 0.85
C SER A 15 -18.95 -18.02 1.90
N SER A 16 -18.20 -19.05 1.49
CA SER A 16 -17.63 -20.04 2.43
C SER A 16 -16.33 -19.54 3.07
N TYR A 17 -15.52 -18.75 2.34
CA TYR A 17 -14.15 -18.40 2.74
C TYR A 17 -13.28 -19.63 2.96
N GLU A 18 -13.34 -20.57 2.01
CA GLU A 18 -12.56 -21.79 2.00
C GLU A 18 -11.82 -21.91 0.67
N GLY A 19 -10.55 -22.31 0.70
CA GLY A 19 -9.75 -22.51 -0.51
C GLY A 19 -8.35 -21.93 -0.44
N ASP A 20 -7.70 -21.92 -1.60
CA ASP A 20 -6.34 -21.45 -1.80
C ASP A 20 -6.34 -20.07 -2.48
N ILE A 21 -5.53 -19.15 -1.97
CA ILE A 21 -5.43 -17.77 -2.48
C ILE A 21 -3.98 -17.47 -2.88
N ILE A 22 -3.83 -16.88 -4.07
CA ILE A 22 -2.58 -16.30 -4.55
C ILE A 22 -2.79 -14.79 -4.65
N LEU A 23 -2.09 -14.05 -3.80
CA LEU A 23 -2.24 -12.60 -3.75
C LEU A 23 -1.40 -11.92 -4.83
N PRO A 24 -1.76 -10.70 -5.27
CA PRO A 24 -0.86 -9.88 -6.08
C PRO A 24 0.41 -9.56 -5.29
N SER A 25 1.48 -9.20 -6.00
CA SER A 25 2.75 -8.77 -5.41
C SER A 25 2.57 -7.57 -4.51
N SER A 26 3.34 -7.53 -3.42
CA SER A 26 3.43 -6.36 -2.56
C SER A 26 3.82 -5.12 -3.33
N LYS A 27 2.88 -4.18 -3.48
CA LYS A 27 3.15 -2.93 -4.21
C LYS A 27 4.21 -2.08 -3.51
N SER A 28 4.25 -2.15 -2.17
CA SER A 28 5.22 -1.43 -1.36
C SER A 28 6.65 -1.95 -1.55
N LEU A 29 6.83 -3.27 -1.64
CA LEU A 29 8.13 -3.87 -1.96
C LEU A 29 8.49 -3.63 -3.43
N ALA A 30 7.62 -4.02 -4.37
CA ALA A 30 7.88 -3.93 -5.81
C ALA A 30 8.30 -2.51 -6.22
N ALA A 31 7.62 -1.47 -5.75
CA ALA A 31 7.97 -0.10 -6.07
C ALA A 31 9.37 0.32 -5.56
N ARG A 32 9.78 -0.17 -4.38
CA ARG A 32 11.12 0.11 -3.84
C ARG A 32 12.21 -0.60 -4.64
N TYR A 33 12.00 -1.88 -4.98
CA TYR A 33 12.92 -2.63 -5.84
C TYR A 33 13.07 -1.98 -7.21
N LEU A 34 11.94 -1.58 -7.83
CA LEU A 34 11.96 -0.82 -9.09
C LEU A 34 12.80 0.45 -8.94
N PHE A 35 12.51 1.34 -7.99
CA PHE A 35 13.26 2.58 -7.89
C PHE A 35 14.73 2.42 -7.49
N CYS A 36 15.11 1.40 -6.70
CA CYS A 36 16.52 1.10 -6.43
C CYS A 36 17.24 0.59 -7.68
N SER A 37 16.56 -0.22 -8.51
CA SER A 37 17.14 -0.77 -9.74
C SER A 37 17.51 0.28 -10.80
N ILE A 38 16.96 1.50 -10.71
CA ILE A 38 17.38 2.65 -11.53
C ILE A 38 18.88 2.91 -11.42
N PHE A 39 19.50 2.57 -10.29
CA PHE A 39 20.90 2.85 -9.99
C PHE A 39 21.85 1.66 -10.20
N SER A 40 21.33 0.46 -10.46
CA SER A 40 22.18 -0.74 -10.68
C SER A 40 22.89 -0.69 -12.04
N GLN A 41 24.21 -0.84 -12.07
CA GLN A 41 24.96 -0.88 -13.33
C GLN A 41 24.74 -2.17 -14.14
N GLN A 42 24.23 -3.22 -13.49
CA GLN A 42 23.92 -4.51 -14.10
C GLN A 42 22.40 -4.75 -14.17
N VAL A 43 21.99 -5.73 -14.97
CA VAL A 43 20.58 -6.08 -15.16
C VAL A 43 19.98 -6.56 -13.84
N CYS A 44 18.82 -6.00 -13.47
CA CYS A 44 18.00 -6.51 -12.37
C CYS A 44 16.79 -7.26 -12.92
N SER A 45 16.41 -8.36 -12.28
CA SER A 45 15.17 -9.09 -12.55
C SER A 45 14.25 -8.98 -11.34
N ILE A 46 13.03 -8.48 -11.55
CA ILE A 46 12.01 -8.34 -10.51
C ILE A 46 10.77 -9.12 -10.97
N LYS A 47 10.49 -10.22 -10.29
CA LYS A 47 9.40 -11.15 -10.60
C LYS A 47 8.28 -11.02 -9.57
N GLY A 48 7.05 -11.33 -9.96
CA GLY A 48 5.92 -11.32 -9.02
C GLY A 48 4.60 -11.70 -9.67
N SER A 49 3.55 -11.83 -8.84
CA SER A 49 2.16 -12.05 -9.28
C SER A 49 1.39 -10.73 -9.38
N GLY A 50 0.35 -10.67 -10.22
CA GLY A 50 -0.64 -9.59 -10.23
C GLY A 50 -0.06 -8.18 -10.44
N TYR A 51 0.03 -7.75 -11.70
CA TYR A 51 0.58 -6.45 -12.09
C TYR A 51 -0.42 -5.30 -11.82
N SER A 52 -0.40 -4.75 -10.60
CA SER A 52 -1.30 -3.67 -10.17
C SER A 52 -1.01 -2.32 -10.83
N SER A 53 -1.98 -1.41 -10.85
CA SER A 53 -1.80 -0.07 -11.44
C SER A 53 -0.71 0.77 -10.75
N ASP A 54 -0.47 0.55 -9.46
CA ASP A 54 0.60 1.22 -8.70
C ASP A 54 1.98 0.73 -9.17
N ILE A 55 2.15 -0.58 -9.36
CA ILE A 55 3.40 -1.15 -9.91
C ILE A 55 3.61 -0.66 -11.34
N GLN A 56 2.55 -0.62 -12.15
CA GLN A 56 2.61 -0.09 -13.51
C GLN A 56 3.03 1.39 -13.54
N SER A 57 2.51 2.20 -12.62
CA SER A 57 2.89 3.61 -12.50
C SER A 57 4.36 3.77 -12.12
N CYS A 58 4.88 2.92 -11.22
CA CYS A 58 6.29 2.92 -10.84
C CYS A 58 7.20 2.45 -11.98
N PHE A 59 6.79 1.40 -12.72
CA PHE A 59 7.53 0.93 -13.89
C PHE A 59 7.58 1.99 -15.00
N ASN A 60 6.46 2.66 -15.30
CA ASN A 60 6.44 3.74 -16.28
C ASN A 60 7.34 4.91 -15.88
N ALA A 61 7.36 5.29 -14.60
CA ALA A 61 8.28 6.30 -14.08
C ALA A 61 9.75 5.84 -14.17
N LEU A 62 10.03 4.58 -13.86
CA LEU A 62 11.36 3.97 -14.00
C LEU A 62 11.84 3.98 -15.45
N LYS A 63 10.97 3.69 -16.43
CA LYS A 63 11.34 3.69 -17.86
C LYS A 63 11.86 5.03 -18.35
N VAL A 64 11.49 6.14 -17.71
CA VAL A 64 12.09 7.45 -18.02
C VAL A 64 13.60 7.45 -17.72
N PHE A 65 14.01 6.77 -16.65
CA PHE A 65 15.41 6.65 -16.27
C PHE A 65 16.13 5.46 -16.92
N ARG A 66 15.39 4.41 -17.29
CA ARG A 66 15.91 3.18 -17.92
C ARG A 66 15.04 2.77 -19.12
N PRO A 67 15.15 3.46 -20.27
CA PRO A 67 14.23 3.29 -21.40
C PRO A 67 14.17 1.87 -21.99
N GLU A 68 15.28 1.14 -21.90
CA GLU A 68 15.43 -0.23 -22.40
C GLU A 68 14.84 -1.30 -21.47
N SER A 69 14.30 -0.90 -20.31
CA SER A 69 13.64 -1.83 -19.39
C SER A 69 12.34 -2.37 -19.99
N GLU A 70 12.10 -3.65 -19.76
CA GLU A 70 10.98 -4.39 -20.33
C GLU A 70 10.22 -5.16 -19.25
N ILE A 71 8.95 -5.43 -19.55
CA ILE A 71 8.10 -6.30 -18.76
C ILE A 71 7.61 -7.43 -19.67
N LYS A 72 7.65 -8.65 -19.16
CA LYS A 72 7.10 -9.83 -19.84
C LYS A 72 6.15 -10.58 -18.90
N ALA A 73 5.06 -11.08 -19.45
CA ALA A 73 4.23 -12.06 -18.76
C ALA A 73 4.98 -13.39 -18.75
N LEU A 74 5.10 -14.01 -17.58
CA LEU A 74 5.64 -15.37 -17.44
C LEU A 74 4.53 -16.40 -17.66
N ASN A 75 3.32 -16.09 -17.19
CA ASN A 75 2.07 -16.77 -17.49
C ASN A 75 0.88 -15.82 -17.19
N ASN A 76 -0.33 -16.36 -17.04
CA ASN A 76 -1.53 -15.57 -16.75
C ASN A 76 -1.53 -14.86 -15.39
N HIS A 77 -0.70 -15.32 -14.44
CA HIS A 77 -0.68 -14.81 -13.07
C HIS A 77 0.60 -14.05 -12.71
N PHE A 78 1.72 -14.37 -13.36
CA PHE A 78 3.05 -13.87 -13.00
C PHE A 78 3.71 -13.04 -14.12
N PHE A 79 4.55 -12.10 -13.72
CA PHE A 79 5.32 -11.23 -14.59
C PHE A 79 6.79 -11.18 -14.16
N GLU A 80 7.65 -10.76 -15.09
CA GLU A 80 9.04 -10.37 -14.83
C GLU A 80 9.30 -8.99 -15.44
N ILE A 81 9.91 -8.10 -14.65
CA ILE A 81 10.45 -6.83 -15.10
C ILE A 81 11.97 -6.96 -15.13
N ALA A 82 12.56 -6.82 -16.32
CA ALA A 82 14.00 -6.73 -16.50
C ALA A 82 14.40 -5.26 -16.64
N VAL A 83 15.15 -4.76 -15.65
CA VAL A 83 15.66 -3.37 -15.63
C VAL A 83 17.08 -3.39 -16.18
N LYS A 84 17.25 -2.80 -17.37
CA LYS A 84 18.49 -2.89 -18.16
C LYS A 84 18.73 -1.60 -18.94
N GLY A 85 19.88 -1.58 -19.61
CA GLY A 85 20.30 -0.47 -20.47
C GLY A 85 20.87 0.72 -19.71
N LYS A 86 21.23 1.75 -20.48
CA LYS A 86 21.87 2.96 -19.94
C LYS A 86 20.90 3.76 -19.09
N SER A 87 21.45 4.38 -18.05
CA SER A 87 20.69 5.27 -17.17
C SER A 87 20.58 6.67 -17.80
N LEU A 88 19.46 7.36 -17.54
CA LEU A 88 19.31 8.78 -17.87
C LEU A 88 20.32 9.68 -17.13
N PHE A 89 20.92 9.16 -16.05
CA PHE A 89 22.04 9.78 -15.33
C PHE A 89 23.39 9.59 -16.04
N ASP A 90 23.48 8.76 -17.08
CA ASP A 90 24.71 8.60 -17.84
C ASP A 90 24.90 9.79 -18.79
N ASN A 91 26.05 10.46 -18.71
CA ASN A 91 26.39 11.64 -19.51
C ASN A 91 26.36 11.41 -21.03
N THR A 92 26.35 10.15 -21.48
CA THR A 92 26.21 9.80 -22.91
C THR A 92 24.77 9.91 -23.42
N TYR A 93 23.78 10.05 -22.54
CA TYR A 93 22.38 10.16 -22.91
C TYR A 93 22.02 11.63 -23.21
N GLN A 94 22.44 12.09 -24.39
CA GLN A 94 22.11 13.39 -24.94
C GLN A 94 20.74 13.34 -25.62
N MET A 95 19.67 13.65 -24.87
CA MET A 95 18.43 14.10 -25.49
C MET A 95 18.51 15.63 -25.64
N ALA A 96 18.22 16.16 -26.82
CA ALA A 96 17.93 17.57 -27.01
C ALA A 96 16.56 17.87 -26.38
N ILE A 97 16.54 18.13 -25.07
CA ILE A 97 15.32 18.31 -24.31
C ILE A 97 14.99 19.81 -24.24
N HIS A 98 14.11 20.28 -25.13
CA HIS A 98 13.57 21.64 -25.07
C HIS A 98 12.39 21.78 -24.09
N GLU A 99 11.77 20.66 -23.68
CA GLU A 99 10.59 20.63 -22.79
C GLU A 99 10.81 19.71 -21.58
N PRO A 100 10.22 19.99 -20.41
CA PRO A 100 10.39 19.11 -19.24
C PRO A 100 9.92 17.68 -19.51
N ILE A 101 10.71 16.69 -19.08
CA ILE A 101 10.36 15.27 -19.19
C ILE A 101 9.15 14.99 -18.30
N LYS A 102 8.05 14.55 -18.91
CA LYS A 102 6.80 14.30 -18.19
C LYS A 102 6.77 12.90 -17.57
N ILE A 103 6.41 12.81 -16.29
CA ILE A 103 6.15 11.55 -15.59
C ILE A 103 4.72 11.59 -15.05
N ASP A 104 3.85 10.69 -15.54
CA ASP A 104 2.48 10.54 -15.06
C ASP A 104 2.40 9.41 -14.02
N CYS A 105 2.29 9.79 -12.75
CA CYS A 105 2.20 8.87 -11.62
C CYS A 105 0.79 8.30 -11.41
N LYS A 106 -0.17 8.62 -12.28
CA LYS A 106 -1.57 8.19 -12.20
C LYS A 106 -2.16 8.49 -10.82
N GLU A 107 -2.59 7.47 -10.07
CA GLU A 107 -3.10 7.63 -8.71
C GLU A 107 -2.09 7.22 -7.61
N SER A 108 -0.85 6.92 -8.00
CA SER A 108 0.13 6.30 -7.11
C SER A 108 0.90 7.33 -6.27
N ALA A 109 0.48 7.46 -5.01
CA ALA A 109 1.10 8.39 -4.07
C ALA A 109 2.55 8.04 -3.71
N PHE A 110 2.87 6.75 -3.63
CA PHE A 110 4.26 6.33 -3.41
C PHE A 110 5.12 6.66 -4.63
N CYS A 111 4.62 6.41 -5.85
CA CYS A 111 5.36 6.72 -7.09
C CYS A 111 5.79 8.19 -7.14
N ILE A 112 4.86 9.14 -7.02
CA ILE A 112 5.19 10.57 -7.12
C ILE A 112 6.13 11.03 -6.01
N ARG A 113 5.95 10.53 -4.78
CA ARG A 113 6.79 10.90 -3.62
C ARG A 113 8.18 10.28 -3.68
N ALA A 114 8.31 9.07 -4.23
CA ALA A 114 9.59 8.39 -4.38
C ALA A 114 10.39 8.90 -5.58
N ILE A 115 9.73 9.16 -6.71
CA ILE A 115 10.40 9.65 -7.91
C ILE A 115 10.83 11.12 -7.79
N SER A 116 10.17 11.93 -6.95
CA SER A 116 10.49 13.35 -6.79
C SER A 116 11.94 13.61 -6.36
N PRO A 117 12.47 12.98 -5.28
CA PRO A 117 13.90 13.05 -4.95
C PRO A 117 14.81 12.50 -6.04
N ILE A 118 14.42 11.43 -6.74
CA ILE A 118 15.21 10.83 -7.82
C ILE A 118 15.36 11.80 -9.00
N CYS A 119 14.28 12.46 -9.43
CA CYS A 119 14.31 13.50 -10.46
C CYS A 119 15.26 14.66 -10.08
N SER A 120 15.35 14.99 -8.79
CA SER A 120 16.20 16.08 -8.30
C SER A 120 17.70 15.80 -8.38
N LEU A 121 18.12 14.57 -8.70
CA LEU A 121 19.52 14.21 -8.90
C LEU A 121 20.07 14.68 -10.25
N SER A 122 19.21 14.98 -11.23
CA SER A 122 19.61 15.38 -12.59
C SER A 122 19.42 16.89 -12.81
N ASP A 123 20.26 17.46 -13.67
CA ASP A 123 20.15 18.80 -14.24
C ASP A 123 19.02 18.93 -15.28
N LYS A 124 18.43 17.82 -15.73
CA LYS A 124 17.26 17.78 -16.61
C LYS A 124 16.02 18.29 -15.85
N SER A 125 15.09 18.84 -16.61
CA SER A 125 13.81 19.33 -16.07
C SER A 125 12.75 18.24 -16.17
N PHE A 126 11.98 18.03 -15.10
CA PHE A 126 10.91 17.06 -15.02
C PHE A 126 9.59 17.74 -14.68
N LEU A 127 8.48 17.22 -15.22
CA LEU A 127 7.12 17.59 -14.86
C LEU A 127 6.38 16.36 -14.37
N LEU A 128 6.17 16.27 -13.05
CA LEU A 128 5.41 15.19 -12.44
C LEU A 128 3.93 15.55 -12.42
N THR A 129 3.08 14.64 -12.91
CA THR A 129 1.63 14.80 -12.94
C THR A 129 0.93 13.55 -12.42
N GLY A 130 -0.38 13.63 -12.27
CA GLY A 130 -1.24 12.52 -11.89
C GLY A 130 -2.72 12.87 -11.95
N ALA A 131 -3.54 11.94 -11.48
CA ALA A 131 -4.96 12.16 -11.29
C ALA A 131 -5.23 13.21 -10.22
N ASP A 132 -6.35 13.91 -10.33
CA ASP A 132 -6.74 14.95 -9.36
C ASP A 132 -6.94 14.38 -7.95
N SER A 133 -7.37 13.11 -7.84
CA SER A 133 -7.48 12.35 -6.58
C SER A 133 -6.12 12.10 -5.90
N LEU A 134 -5.03 12.09 -6.67
CA LEU A 134 -3.67 12.01 -6.16
C LEU A 134 -3.15 13.40 -5.79
N LEU A 135 -3.29 14.36 -6.71
CA LEU A 135 -2.73 15.70 -6.56
C LEU A 135 -3.49 16.57 -5.54
N SER A 136 -4.68 16.16 -5.11
CA SER A 136 -5.39 16.74 -3.96
C SER A 136 -4.82 16.31 -2.60
N ARG A 137 -3.97 15.28 -2.57
CA ARG A 137 -3.32 14.82 -1.34
C ARG A 137 -2.18 15.75 -0.96
N PRO A 138 -1.71 15.73 0.30
CA PRO A 138 -0.56 16.53 0.71
C PRO A 138 0.70 16.22 -0.13
N MET A 139 1.23 17.26 -0.81
CA MET A 139 2.45 17.25 -1.62
C MET A 139 3.47 18.32 -1.19
N ASP A 140 3.08 19.18 -0.24
CA ASP A 140 3.87 20.26 0.36
C ASP A 140 5.24 19.80 0.88
N MET A 141 5.29 18.59 1.44
CA MET A 141 6.52 18.01 1.95
C MET A 141 7.60 17.84 0.86
N ILE A 142 7.21 17.65 -0.41
CA ILE A 142 8.15 17.47 -1.52
C ILE A 142 8.92 18.77 -1.74
N GLU A 143 8.22 19.90 -1.81
CA GLU A 143 8.86 21.21 -1.98
C GLU A 143 9.76 21.55 -0.80
N GLN A 144 9.26 21.38 0.42
CA GLN A 144 10.02 21.65 1.64
C GLN A 144 11.33 20.87 1.69
N ALA A 145 11.32 19.59 1.30
CA ALA A 145 12.50 18.74 1.30
C ALA A 145 13.47 19.08 0.15
N LEU A 146 12.97 19.25 -1.07
CA LEU A 146 13.83 19.44 -2.24
C LEU A 146 14.48 20.83 -2.29
N VAL A 147 13.80 21.87 -1.79
CA VAL A 147 14.40 23.20 -1.61
C VAL A 147 15.55 23.15 -0.61
N GLN A 148 15.40 22.42 0.51
CA GLN A 148 16.48 22.22 1.48
C GLN A 148 17.71 21.57 0.83
N LEU A 149 17.50 20.57 -0.01
CA LEU A 149 18.56 19.89 -0.77
C LEU A 149 19.14 20.74 -1.91
N GLY A 150 18.56 21.90 -2.23
CA GLY A 150 19.07 22.84 -3.23
C GLY A 150 18.57 22.63 -4.65
N ALA A 151 17.52 21.82 -4.85
CA ALA A 151 16.85 21.69 -6.14
C ALA A 151 15.82 22.82 -6.37
N SER A 152 15.55 23.11 -7.64
CA SER A 152 14.48 24.01 -8.05
C SER A 152 13.18 23.23 -8.19
N ILE A 153 12.13 23.68 -7.50
CA ILE A 153 10.80 23.08 -7.55
C ILE A 153 9.74 24.17 -7.72
N ARG A 154 8.70 23.88 -8.51
CA ARG A 154 7.54 24.78 -8.69
C ARG A 154 6.26 23.96 -8.87
N PHE A 155 5.20 24.38 -8.21
CA PHE A 155 3.85 23.86 -8.45
C PHE A 155 3.21 24.59 -9.64
N ILE A 156 2.85 23.85 -10.69
CA ILE A 156 2.26 24.40 -11.91
C ILE A 156 0.78 24.04 -11.94
N LYS A 157 -0.09 25.06 -12.00
CA LYS A 157 -1.54 24.84 -12.03
C LYS A 157 -1.94 24.01 -13.25
N LYS A 158 -2.67 22.92 -13.01
CA LYS A 158 -3.17 22.05 -14.06
C LYS A 158 -4.39 22.68 -14.76
N SER A 159 -4.44 22.59 -16.08
CA SER A 159 -5.56 23.13 -16.86
C SER A 159 -6.87 22.45 -16.46
N ARG A 160 -7.93 23.24 -16.25
CA ARG A 160 -9.29 22.77 -15.86
C ARG A 160 -9.35 21.94 -14.57
N SER A 161 -8.38 22.11 -13.67
CA SER A 161 -8.34 21.46 -12.36
C SER A 161 -7.91 22.45 -11.27
N ASN A 162 -8.23 22.15 -10.01
CA ASN A 162 -7.71 22.85 -8.83
C ASN A 162 -6.42 22.20 -8.29
N CYS A 163 -5.86 21.25 -9.03
CA CYS A 163 -4.63 20.55 -8.69
C CYS A 163 -3.40 21.17 -9.37
N TYR A 164 -2.22 20.82 -8.87
CA TYR A 164 -0.94 21.33 -9.37
C TYR A 164 -0.02 20.17 -9.75
N ASP A 165 0.57 20.26 -10.93
CA ASP A 165 1.70 19.43 -11.35
C ASP A 165 2.98 19.94 -10.65
N ILE A 166 4.00 19.07 -10.54
CA ILE A 166 5.24 19.38 -9.83
C ILE A 166 6.39 19.45 -10.83
N PHE A 167 6.90 20.65 -11.07
CA PHE A 167 8.12 20.85 -11.85
C PHE A 167 9.34 20.70 -10.95
N ILE A 168 10.32 19.89 -11.35
CA ILE A 168 11.56 19.65 -10.61
C ILE A 168 12.75 19.80 -11.54
N LYS A 169 13.79 20.51 -11.08
CA LYS A 169 15.10 20.58 -11.75
C LYS A 169 16.21 20.59 -10.70
N GLY A 170 17.12 19.63 -10.79
CA GLY A 170 18.32 19.56 -9.98
C GLY A 170 19.56 20.13 -10.68
N PRO A 171 20.76 19.61 -10.39
CA PRO A 171 21.03 18.61 -9.36
C PRO A 171 20.90 19.22 -7.94
N ILE A 172 20.56 18.39 -6.96
CA ILE A 172 20.68 18.76 -5.54
C ILE A 172 22.14 19.09 -5.19
N LYS A 173 22.31 19.96 -4.19
CA LYS A 173 23.61 20.55 -3.80
C LYS A 173 23.98 20.27 -2.35
N LYS A 174 23.08 19.67 -1.57
CA LYS A 174 23.26 19.36 -0.15
C LYS A 174 22.82 17.93 0.14
N GLN A 175 23.31 17.38 1.25
CA GLN A 175 23.13 15.98 1.63
C GLN A 175 22.30 15.82 2.91
N LYS A 176 21.79 16.92 3.47
CA LYS A 176 21.01 16.94 4.70
C LYS A 176 19.63 17.52 4.45
N VAL A 177 18.60 16.83 4.94
CA VAL A 177 17.21 17.27 4.82
C VAL A 177 16.41 16.91 6.08
N THR A 178 15.51 17.79 6.47
CA THR A 178 14.51 17.54 7.51
C THR A 178 13.14 17.35 6.86
N ILE A 179 12.44 16.27 7.21
CA ILE A 179 11.15 15.88 6.65
C ILE A 179 10.15 15.68 7.80
N ASP A 180 9.05 16.44 7.77
CA ASP A 180 7.89 16.18 8.61
C ASP A 180 7.12 14.96 8.12
N CYS A 181 7.07 13.92 8.95
CA CYS A 181 6.43 12.64 8.67
C CYS A 181 5.00 12.55 9.26
N SER A 182 4.44 13.65 9.79
CA SER A 182 3.12 13.69 10.43
C SER A 182 2.00 13.15 9.52
N LYS A 183 2.01 13.55 8.24
CA LYS A 183 1.02 13.14 7.22
C LYS A 183 1.40 11.83 6.53
N THR A 184 2.69 11.63 6.21
CA THR A 184 3.18 10.45 5.48
C THR A 184 4.70 10.29 5.59
N SER A 185 5.20 9.05 5.61
CA SER A 185 6.64 8.75 5.55
C SER A 185 7.17 8.41 4.14
N GLN A 186 6.30 8.43 3.12
CA GLN A 186 6.66 7.97 1.77
C GLN A 186 7.77 8.81 1.13
N LEU A 187 7.84 10.11 1.42
CA LEU A 187 8.92 10.97 0.92
C LEU A 187 10.28 10.59 1.54
N VAL A 188 10.31 10.17 2.81
CA VAL A 188 11.56 9.66 3.42
C VAL A 188 12.08 8.47 2.65
N SER A 189 11.20 7.51 2.30
CA SER A 189 11.58 6.36 1.47
C SER A 189 12.16 6.78 0.12
N GLY A 190 11.57 7.78 -0.55
CA GLY A 190 12.10 8.35 -1.79
C GLY A 190 13.47 9.00 -1.62
N ALA A 191 13.62 9.82 -0.58
CA ALA A 191 14.85 10.50 -0.24
C ALA A 191 15.96 9.50 0.11
N MET A 192 15.66 8.42 0.83
CA MET A 192 16.62 7.35 1.11
C MET A 192 17.19 6.74 -0.17
N ILE A 193 16.31 6.44 -1.14
CA ILE A 193 16.71 5.83 -2.42
C ILE A 193 17.58 6.81 -3.23
N ALA A 194 17.17 8.08 -3.32
CA ALA A 194 17.91 9.08 -4.08
C ALA A 194 19.26 9.45 -3.43
N LEU A 195 19.30 9.64 -2.11
CA LEU A 195 20.52 10.04 -1.40
C LEU A 195 21.55 8.91 -1.32
N ALA A 196 21.10 7.65 -1.37
CA ALA A 196 21.98 6.48 -1.45
C ALA A 196 22.85 6.42 -2.72
N SER A 197 22.50 7.16 -3.78
CA SER A 197 23.30 7.20 -5.01
C SER A 197 24.37 8.31 -5.02
N LEU A 198 24.49 9.10 -3.95
CA LEU A 198 25.45 10.20 -3.88
C LEU A 198 26.86 9.73 -3.50
N LYS A 199 27.87 10.57 -3.78
CA LYS A 199 29.26 10.30 -3.40
C LYS A 199 29.50 10.60 -1.92
N GLU A 200 28.76 11.56 -1.38
CA GLU A 200 28.87 12.06 -0.03
C GLU A 200 27.87 11.37 0.92
N ASP A 201 28.24 11.28 2.20
CA ASP A 201 27.35 10.83 3.26
C ASP A 201 26.15 11.78 3.39
N SER A 202 24.97 11.19 3.62
CA SER A 202 23.69 11.91 3.65
C SER A 202 22.90 11.62 4.92
N TYR A 203 22.09 12.61 5.33
CA TYR A 203 21.33 12.59 6.59
C TYR A 203 19.89 13.04 6.37
N ILE A 204 18.94 12.21 6.77
CA ILE A 204 17.51 12.55 6.77
C ILE A 204 17.04 12.66 8.22
N ILE A 205 16.60 13.84 8.65
CA ILE A 205 15.97 14.06 9.95
C ILE A 205 14.46 13.89 9.79
N CYS A 206 13.88 12.90 10.48
CA CYS A 206 12.46 12.56 10.47
C CYS A 206 11.76 13.19 11.68
N GLU A 207 11.01 14.27 11.44
CA GLU A 207 10.14 14.87 12.46
C GLU A 207 8.77 14.19 12.46
N ASN A 208 8.09 14.18 13.62
CA ASN A 208 6.78 13.55 13.81
C ASN A 208 6.66 12.15 13.17
N LEU A 209 7.68 11.32 13.41
CA LEU A 209 7.87 10.04 12.73
C LEU A 209 6.67 9.10 12.92
N THR A 210 5.97 8.84 11.82
CA THR A 210 4.93 7.82 11.69
C THR A 210 5.29 6.82 10.61
N SER A 211 4.63 5.66 10.57
CA SER A 211 4.90 4.63 9.56
C SER A 211 6.38 4.22 9.47
N PHE A 212 7.07 4.17 10.62
CA PHE A 212 8.49 3.81 10.69
C PHE A 212 8.80 2.42 10.10
N PRO A 213 7.93 1.39 10.24
CA PRO A 213 8.13 0.11 9.57
C PRO A 213 8.25 0.20 8.04
N TYR A 214 7.60 1.17 7.38
CA TYR A 214 7.75 1.36 5.93
C TYR A 214 9.07 2.03 5.55
N ILE A 215 9.71 2.74 6.48
CA ILE A 215 11.07 3.27 6.32
C ILE A 215 12.08 2.12 6.49
N LYS A 216 11.86 1.24 7.49
CA LYS A 216 12.61 -0.02 7.63
C LYS A 216 12.51 -0.90 6.38
N LEU A 217 11.35 -0.96 5.75
CA LEU A 217 11.17 -1.65 4.47
C LEU A 217 12.08 -1.07 3.39
N THR A 218 12.25 0.25 3.33
CA THR A 218 13.21 0.88 2.41
C THR A 218 14.66 0.53 2.76
N LYS A 219 15.03 0.54 4.05
CA LYS A 219 16.36 0.09 4.48
C LYS A 219 16.63 -1.34 4.02
N LYS A 220 15.71 -2.28 4.26
CA LYS A 220 15.84 -3.67 3.82
C LYS A 220 16.12 -3.77 2.31
N VAL A 221 15.33 -3.06 1.50
CA VAL A 221 15.51 -3.08 0.04
C VAL A 221 16.85 -2.47 -0.37
N LEU A 222 17.27 -1.38 0.26
CA LEU A 222 18.61 -0.82 0.02
C LEU A 222 19.72 -1.84 0.36
N GLU A 223 19.58 -2.56 1.47
CA GLU A 223 20.52 -3.62 1.86
C GLU A 223 20.58 -4.77 0.85
N ASP A 224 19.45 -5.15 0.24
CA ASP A 224 19.43 -6.15 -0.84
C ASP A 224 20.25 -5.70 -2.07
N PHE A 225 20.27 -4.39 -2.34
CA PHE A 225 21.12 -3.77 -3.37
C PHE A 225 22.56 -3.51 -2.88
N GLY A 226 22.94 -3.96 -1.67
CA GLY A 226 24.27 -3.78 -1.10
C GLY A 226 24.54 -2.37 -0.55
N ILE A 227 23.50 -1.58 -0.31
CA ILE A 227 23.58 -0.22 0.23
C ILE A 227 23.38 -0.23 1.74
N PHE A 228 24.34 0.32 2.46
CA PHE A 228 24.31 0.52 3.90
C PHE A 228 23.62 1.83 4.28
N CYS A 229 22.66 1.75 5.19
CA CYS A 229 22.05 2.90 5.87
C CYS A 229 21.67 2.53 7.30
N GLU A 230 21.73 3.49 8.22
CA GLU A 230 21.51 3.26 9.65
C GLU A 230 20.48 4.21 10.25
N PHE A 231 19.81 3.73 11.30
CA PHE A 231 18.82 4.51 12.05
C PHE A 231 19.44 5.00 13.36
N CYS A 232 19.70 6.30 13.46
CA CYS A 232 20.28 6.91 14.65
C CYS A 232 19.19 7.58 15.51
N ALA A 233 19.28 7.41 16.83
CA ALA A 233 18.46 8.15 17.78
C ALA A 233 19.03 9.55 18.00
N ILE A 234 18.16 10.53 18.25
CA ILE A 234 18.59 11.84 18.76
C ILE A 234 18.65 11.72 20.29
N LYS A 235 19.81 11.98 20.88
CA LYS A 235 19.91 12.23 22.31
C LYS A 235 19.29 13.60 22.58
N ASP A 236 18.08 13.60 23.14
CA ASP A 236 17.45 14.79 23.69
C ASP A 236 17.55 14.69 25.22
N ASN A 237 18.02 15.75 25.89
CA ASN A 237 18.49 15.76 27.29
C ASN A 237 17.48 15.30 28.37
N LEU A 238 16.28 14.85 27.99
CA LEU A 238 15.22 14.44 28.92
C LEU A 238 14.51 13.13 28.55
N ASN A 239 14.74 12.53 27.38
CA ASN A 239 14.14 11.24 27.01
C ASN A 239 14.87 10.60 25.82
N ILE A 240 15.39 9.38 25.99
CA ILE A 240 15.82 8.55 24.86
C ILE A 240 14.56 8.16 24.06
N LYS A 241 14.27 8.88 22.99
CA LYS A 241 13.26 8.45 22.02
C LYS A 241 13.82 7.22 21.30
N LYS A 242 13.28 6.02 21.61
CA LYS A 242 13.73 4.70 21.13
C LYS A 242 13.67 4.50 19.59
N ARG A 243 13.09 5.43 18.84
CA ARG A 243 12.97 5.35 17.37
C ARG A 243 14.06 6.17 16.69
N GLY A 244 14.65 5.62 15.64
CA GLY A 244 15.62 6.33 14.81
C GLY A 244 14.95 7.53 14.15
N LYS A 245 15.32 8.73 14.61
CA LYS A 245 14.86 10.00 14.03
C LYS A 245 15.78 10.48 12.92
N ILE A 246 16.98 9.92 12.83
CA ILE A 246 17.94 10.25 11.78
C ILE A 246 18.18 8.99 10.97
N VAL A 247 18.12 9.11 9.65
CA VAL A 247 18.62 8.09 8.72
C VAL A 247 19.97 8.57 8.21
N GLU A 248 21.04 7.83 8.52
CA GLU A 248 22.37 8.05 7.98
C GLU A 248 22.59 7.12 6.79
N ILE A 249 23.06 7.66 5.68
CA ILE A 249 23.28 6.92 4.44
C ILE A 249 24.70 7.19 4.00
N LYS A 250 25.50 6.12 3.81
CA LYS A 250 26.89 6.27 3.38
C LYS A 250 26.96 6.65 1.90
N GLY A 251 27.91 7.53 1.57
CA GLY A 251 28.19 7.91 0.19
C GLY A 251 29.07 6.90 -0.54
N SER A 252 29.23 7.09 -1.85
CA SER A 252 30.14 6.32 -2.71
C SER A 252 29.88 4.81 -2.71
N GLN A 253 28.63 4.42 -2.47
CA GLN A 253 28.18 3.03 -2.52
C GLN A 253 27.74 2.65 -3.93
N VAL A 254 27.74 1.34 -4.22
CA VAL A 254 27.37 0.81 -5.54
C VAL A 254 26.17 -0.10 -5.40
N PHE A 255 25.09 0.23 -6.12
CA PHE A 255 23.90 -0.61 -6.22
C PHE A 255 24.22 -1.88 -7.00
N LYS A 256 24.15 -3.03 -6.33
CA LYS A 256 24.31 -4.36 -6.93
C LYS A 256 23.04 -4.79 -7.66
N PRO A 257 23.14 -5.63 -8.72
CA PRO A 257 21.96 -6.20 -9.33
C PRO A 257 21.24 -7.16 -8.38
N VAL A 258 19.94 -7.31 -8.59
CA VAL A 258 19.10 -8.26 -7.85
C VAL A 258 18.33 -9.16 -8.81
N ASP A 259 18.09 -10.41 -8.41
CA ASP A 259 17.06 -11.28 -8.97
C ASP A 259 16.09 -11.61 -7.83
N GLU A 260 14.98 -10.88 -7.77
CA GLU A 260 14.05 -10.93 -6.64
C GLU A 260 12.66 -11.39 -7.08
N PHE A 261 12.06 -12.26 -6.26
CA PHE A 261 10.64 -12.62 -6.36
C PHE A 261 9.84 -11.92 -5.27
N ILE A 262 9.01 -10.95 -5.65
CA ILE A 262 8.19 -10.18 -4.72
C ILE A 262 7.05 -11.04 -4.16
N GLU A 263 7.05 -11.23 -2.85
CA GLU A 263 5.97 -11.92 -2.14
C GLU A 263 4.61 -11.21 -2.25
N GLY A 264 3.54 -11.94 -1.96
CA GLY A 264 2.18 -11.44 -1.94
C GLY A 264 1.98 -10.26 -0.98
N ASP A 265 1.06 -9.36 -1.32
CA ASP A 265 0.79 -8.14 -0.57
C ASP A 265 0.07 -8.44 0.75
N TRP A 266 0.74 -8.19 1.88
CA TRP A 266 0.15 -8.42 3.22
C TRP A 266 -1.04 -7.50 3.53
N SER A 267 -1.09 -6.30 2.95
CA SER A 267 -2.29 -5.44 3.05
C SER A 267 -3.47 -6.04 2.29
N ALA A 268 -3.25 -6.62 1.10
CA ALA A 268 -4.31 -7.35 0.39
C ALA A 268 -4.70 -8.64 1.14
N ALA A 269 -3.73 -9.35 1.71
CA ALA A 269 -3.95 -10.55 2.51
C ALA A 269 -4.89 -10.32 3.69
N SER A 270 -4.72 -9.18 4.38
CA SER A 270 -5.45 -8.85 5.60
C SER A 270 -6.98 -8.97 5.47
N PHE A 271 -7.56 -8.68 4.30
CA PHE A 271 -8.99 -8.81 4.04
C PHE A 271 -9.45 -10.28 4.02
N PHE A 272 -8.66 -11.15 3.40
CA PHE A 272 -8.94 -12.58 3.35
C PHE A 272 -8.60 -13.27 4.69
N LEU A 273 -7.51 -12.86 5.34
CA LEU A 273 -7.15 -13.34 6.68
C LEU A 273 -8.28 -13.03 7.68
N LEU A 274 -8.84 -11.82 7.61
CA LEU A 274 -10.05 -11.42 8.35
C LEU A 274 -11.23 -12.35 8.08
N ALA A 275 -11.52 -12.65 6.80
CA ALA A 275 -12.63 -13.51 6.42
C ALA A 275 -12.48 -14.94 6.97
N GLY A 276 -11.27 -15.49 6.90
CA GLY A 276 -10.91 -16.77 7.52
C GLY A 276 -11.09 -16.74 9.05
N ALA A 277 -10.66 -15.66 9.70
CA ALA A 277 -10.81 -15.52 11.16
C ALA A 277 -12.27 -15.54 11.63
N ILE A 278 -13.19 -14.98 10.84
CA ILE A 278 -14.60 -14.87 11.21
C ILE A 278 -15.41 -16.11 10.82
N ARG A 279 -15.12 -16.74 9.67
CA ARG A 279 -16.02 -17.76 9.11
C ARG A 279 -15.33 -18.99 8.58
N GLY A 280 -14.29 -18.84 7.77
CA GLY A 280 -13.78 -19.92 6.92
C GLY A 280 -12.38 -20.42 7.28
N ASN A 281 -11.76 -21.12 6.34
CA ASN A 281 -10.38 -21.58 6.41
C ASN A 281 -9.69 -21.36 5.07
N LEU A 282 -8.87 -20.32 5.00
CA LEU A 282 -8.15 -19.94 3.79
C LEU A 282 -6.68 -20.27 3.92
N ASN A 283 -6.11 -20.74 2.80
CA ASN A 283 -4.70 -21.03 2.64
C ASN A 283 -4.07 -19.99 1.71
N PHE A 284 -2.96 -19.39 2.13
CA PHE A 284 -2.21 -18.43 1.33
C PHE A 284 -0.98 -19.11 0.76
N LYS A 285 -0.72 -18.99 -0.55
CA LYS A 285 0.38 -19.74 -1.19
C LYS A 285 1.66 -18.93 -1.40
N ASN A 286 1.56 -17.60 -1.42
CA ASN A 286 2.66 -16.74 -1.81
C ASN A 286 3.00 -15.64 -0.79
N LEU A 287 2.66 -15.83 0.49
CA LEU A 287 3.07 -14.95 1.60
C LEU A 287 4.28 -15.52 2.32
N SER A 288 5.29 -14.68 2.61
CA SER A 288 6.43 -15.07 3.46
C SER A 288 6.15 -14.76 4.92
N TYR A 289 6.55 -15.63 5.84
CA TYR A 289 6.63 -15.28 7.26
C TYR A 289 7.90 -15.88 7.91
N PRO A 290 8.74 -15.08 8.61
CA PRO A 290 8.59 -13.64 8.83
C PRO A 290 8.71 -12.85 7.52
N SER A 291 7.92 -11.77 7.40
CA SER A 291 7.94 -10.85 6.25
C SER A 291 8.59 -9.52 6.63
N SER A 292 9.23 -8.89 5.66
CA SER A 292 9.67 -7.50 5.79
C SER A 292 8.53 -6.49 5.64
N GLN A 293 7.38 -6.90 5.08
CA GLN A 293 6.22 -6.03 4.91
C GLN A 293 5.61 -5.67 6.27
N PRO A 294 5.41 -4.37 6.56
CA PRO A 294 4.80 -3.91 7.80
C PRO A 294 3.44 -4.52 8.11
N ASP A 295 2.62 -4.75 7.07
CA ASP A 295 1.23 -5.18 7.20
C ASP A 295 1.09 -6.64 7.64
N SER A 296 2.18 -7.41 7.66
CA SER A 296 2.23 -8.75 8.28
C SER A 296 1.90 -8.73 9.78
N ILE A 297 1.97 -7.56 10.43
CA ILE A 297 1.50 -7.34 11.81
C ILE A 297 0.04 -7.74 12.01
N PHE A 298 -0.76 -7.81 10.95
CA PHE A 298 -2.15 -8.25 11.04
C PHE A 298 -2.28 -9.67 11.61
N LEU A 299 -1.28 -10.55 11.42
CA LEU A 299 -1.28 -11.85 12.10
C LEU A 299 -1.20 -11.72 13.62
N GLU A 300 -0.42 -10.76 14.12
CA GLU A 300 -0.33 -10.51 15.57
C GLU A 300 -1.64 -9.92 16.10
N ILE A 301 -2.31 -9.06 15.33
CA ILE A 301 -3.67 -8.59 15.65
C ILE A 301 -4.65 -9.76 15.75
N LEU A 302 -4.60 -10.69 14.80
CA LEU A 302 -5.47 -11.88 14.81
C LEU A 302 -5.20 -12.77 16.02
N LYS A 303 -3.93 -13.01 16.38
CA LYS A 303 -3.57 -13.75 17.60
C LYS A 303 -4.04 -13.04 18.86
N GLN A 304 -3.88 -11.71 18.95
CA GLN A 304 -4.38 -10.90 20.07
C GLN A 304 -5.91 -10.98 20.19
N ALA A 305 -6.61 -11.00 19.05
CA ALA A 305 -8.05 -11.20 18.98
C ALA A 305 -8.46 -12.64 19.32
N GLY A 306 -7.53 -13.59 19.51
CA GLY A 306 -7.80 -14.97 19.90
C GLY A 306 -7.98 -15.95 18.74
N ALA A 307 -7.70 -15.55 17.50
CA ALA A 307 -7.70 -16.45 16.36
C ALA A 307 -6.52 -17.44 16.44
N THR A 308 -6.74 -18.70 16.08
CA THR A 308 -5.64 -19.66 15.90
C THR A 308 -5.02 -19.43 14.53
N VAL A 309 -3.73 -19.08 14.50
CA VAL A 309 -2.92 -18.94 13.29
C VAL A 309 -1.96 -20.12 13.22
N SER A 310 -2.07 -20.95 12.19
CA SER A 310 -1.09 -21.99 11.90
C SER A 310 -0.27 -21.62 10.67
N ILE A 311 1.05 -21.70 10.79
CA ILE A 311 1.99 -21.45 9.71
C ILE A 311 2.72 -22.76 9.43
N GLN A 312 2.52 -23.31 8.24
CA GLN A 312 3.21 -24.51 7.80
C GLN A 312 4.23 -24.12 6.74
N ASN A 313 5.50 -24.44 7.00
CA ASN A 313 6.51 -24.40 5.96
C ASN A 313 6.16 -25.45 4.93
N ILE A 314 5.86 -25.01 3.71
CA ILE A 314 5.86 -25.92 2.56
C ILE A 314 7.34 -26.13 2.25
N ALA A 315 7.77 -27.39 2.03
CA ALA A 315 9.15 -27.68 1.68
C ALA A 315 9.63 -26.73 0.57
N ASP A 316 10.81 -26.13 0.73
CA ASP A 316 11.40 -25.21 -0.24
C ASP A 316 11.29 -25.81 -1.64
N GLY A 317 10.35 -25.28 -2.41
CA GLY A 317 9.86 -25.92 -3.61
C GLY A 317 9.34 -24.85 -4.53
N ILE A 318 10.06 -24.67 -5.63
CA ILE A 318 9.49 -24.18 -6.86
C ILE A 318 8.26 -25.07 -7.13
N ASN A 319 7.06 -24.50 -7.05
CA ASN A 319 5.84 -25.26 -7.35
C ASN A 319 5.83 -25.68 -8.83
N ILE A 320 4.85 -26.50 -9.23
CA ILE A 320 4.69 -27.08 -10.58
C ILE A 320 4.70 -26.01 -11.71
N GLU A 321 4.55 -24.73 -11.36
CA GLU A 321 4.58 -23.58 -12.27
C GLU A 321 5.87 -22.75 -12.27
N GLY A 322 6.87 -23.06 -11.44
CA GLY A 322 8.15 -22.34 -11.46
C GLY A 322 8.36 -21.27 -10.37
N TYR A 323 7.53 -21.21 -9.32
CA TYR A 323 7.52 -20.07 -8.39
C TYR A 323 7.76 -20.45 -6.92
N LYS A 324 8.35 -19.49 -6.18
CA LYS A 324 8.65 -19.62 -4.75
C LYS A 324 7.35 -19.69 -3.97
N THR A 325 7.00 -20.89 -3.53
CA THR A 325 5.99 -21.08 -2.49
C THR A 325 6.65 -20.72 -1.17
N PHE A 326 6.06 -19.81 -0.42
CA PHE A 326 6.66 -19.36 0.82
C PHE A 326 6.17 -20.23 1.97
N GLN A 327 4.91 -20.11 2.39
CA GLN A 327 4.32 -20.90 3.48
C GLN A 327 2.81 -21.04 3.29
N ASN A 328 2.20 -22.07 3.89
CA ASN A 328 0.75 -22.12 4.05
C ASN A 328 0.35 -21.49 5.39
N ILE A 329 -0.49 -20.45 5.34
CA ILE A 329 -1.06 -19.81 6.52
C ILE A 329 -2.53 -20.18 6.55
N SER A 330 -2.97 -20.82 7.64
CA SER A 330 -4.38 -21.13 7.89
C SER A 330 -4.85 -20.45 9.17
N ILE A 331 -6.09 -19.97 9.14
CA ILE A 331 -6.75 -19.33 10.27
C ILE A 331 -8.00 -20.13 10.60
N LYS A 332 -8.19 -20.42 11.90
CA LYS A 332 -9.41 -21.05 12.39
C LYS A 332 -10.18 -20.10 13.29
N ASN A 333 -11.50 -20.05 13.04
CA ASN A 333 -12.46 -19.35 13.88
C ASN A 333 -12.44 -19.89 15.32
N ASN A 334 -12.24 -18.98 16.28
CA ASN A 334 -12.33 -19.20 17.71
C ASN A 334 -13.28 -18.16 18.33
N GLN A 335 -13.48 -18.21 19.65
CA GLN A 335 -14.12 -17.11 20.38
C GLN A 335 -13.23 -15.86 20.33
N LEU A 336 -13.44 -15.02 19.31
CA LEU A 336 -12.70 -13.78 19.13
C LEU A 336 -13.01 -12.80 20.27
N LYS A 337 -11.98 -12.16 20.81
CA LYS A 337 -12.05 -11.22 21.94
C LYS A 337 -11.57 -9.83 21.50
N SER A 338 -12.07 -8.80 22.17
CA SER A 338 -11.65 -7.42 21.92
C SER A 338 -10.14 -7.24 22.09
N PHE A 339 -9.58 -6.32 21.32
CA PHE A 339 -8.16 -6.01 21.29
C PHE A 339 -7.94 -4.52 21.08
N ASP A 340 -6.83 -4.01 21.60
CA ASP A 340 -6.44 -2.61 21.46
C ASP A 340 -5.27 -2.49 20.47
N PHE A 341 -5.26 -1.46 19.62
CA PHE A 341 -4.18 -1.31 18.62
C PHE A 341 -3.92 0.15 18.23
N ASP A 342 -2.64 0.49 18.00
CA ASP A 342 -2.21 1.81 17.52
C ASP A 342 -1.83 1.78 16.02
N PHE A 343 -2.55 2.57 15.22
CA PHE A 343 -2.41 2.64 13.76
C PHE A 343 -1.41 3.71 13.27
N ASN A 344 -0.69 4.37 14.19
CA ASN A 344 0.36 5.34 13.88
C ASN A 344 1.46 4.77 12.98
N ASP A 345 1.74 3.47 13.06
CA ASP A 345 2.74 2.83 12.20
C ASP A 345 2.15 1.97 11.09
N TYR A 346 0.91 1.52 11.24
CA TYR A 346 0.28 0.53 10.37
C TYR A 346 -1.09 1.04 9.89
N PRO A 347 -1.14 2.16 9.14
CA PRO A 347 -2.42 2.78 8.77
C PRO A 347 -3.19 1.89 7.79
N ASP A 348 -2.49 0.97 7.14
CA ASP A 348 -3.00 0.24 6.01
C ASP A 348 -3.83 -0.99 6.42
N ILE A 349 -3.61 -1.50 7.64
CA ILE A 349 -4.39 -2.57 8.27
C ILE A 349 -5.55 -2.05 9.15
N PHE A 350 -5.85 -0.74 9.13
CA PHE A 350 -6.98 -0.18 9.87
C PHE A 350 -8.33 -0.78 9.47
N ILE A 351 -8.63 -0.77 8.17
CA ILE A 351 -9.92 -1.22 7.64
C ILE A 351 -10.21 -2.70 7.97
N PRO A 352 -9.29 -3.66 7.75
CA PRO A 352 -9.55 -5.04 8.16
C PRO A 352 -9.65 -5.18 9.69
N SER A 353 -8.92 -4.38 10.47
CA SER A 353 -8.95 -4.44 11.94
C SER A 353 -10.25 -3.91 12.53
N ILE A 354 -10.83 -2.82 11.99
CA ILE A 354 -12.09 -2.25 12.51
C ILE A 354 -13.27 -3.16 12.22
N ILE A 355 -13.20 -3.90 11.12
CA ILE A 355 -14.16 -4.96 10.82
C ILE A 355 -13.97 -6.11 11.81
N LEU A 356 -12.74 -6.62 11.98
CA LEU A 356 -12.45 -7.70 12.94
C LEU A 356 -13.01 -7.37 14.33
N ALA A 357 -12.69 -6.18 14.84
CA ALA A 357 -13.13 -5.70 16.15
C ALA A 357 -14.65 -5.66 16.30
N SER A 358 -15.39 -5.46 15.20
CA SER A 358 -16.86 -5.50 15.23
C SER A 358 -17.41 -6.91 15.50
N PHE A 359 -16.65 -7.98 15.20
CA PHE A 359 -17.04 -9.37 15.46
C PHE A 359 -16.42 -9.96 16.73
N CYS A 360 -15.51 -9.23 17.39
CA CYS A 360 -14.86 -9.64 18.64
C CYS A 360 -15.75 -9.36 19.86
N GLU A 361 -15.89 -10.29 20.81
CA GLU A 361 -16.61 -10.01 22.06
C GLU A 361 -15.86 -8.99 22.92
N GLY A 362 -16.53 -7.88 23.28
CA GLY A 362 -15.99 -6.85 24.17
C GLY A 362 -15.94 -5.46 23.53
N THR A 363 -15.03 -4.61 24.03
CA THR A 363 -14.80 -3.26 23.48
C THR A 363 -13.33 -3.09 23.13
N SER A 364 -13.04 -2.95 21.83
CA SER A 364 -11.70 -2.66 21.30
C SER A 364 -11.45 -1.15 21.28
N LYS A 365 -10.21 -0.72 21.55
CA LYS A 365 -9.79 0.70 21.45
C LYS A 365 -8.70 0.88 20.42
N PHE A 366 -8.95 1.75 19.44
CA PHE A 366 -8.00 2.05 18.38
C PHE A 366 -7.45 3.47 18.51
N TYR A 367 -6.13 3.57 18.45
CA TYR A 367 -5.34 4.79 18.61
C TYR A 367 -4.66 5.17 17.28
N GLY A 368 -4.19 6.41 17.15
CA GLY A 368 -3.36 6.82 15.99
C GLY A 368 -4.11 6.83 14.64
N THR A 369 -5.43 7.03 14.65
CA THR A 369 -6.29 6.95 13.45
C THR A 369 -6.41 8.27 12.69
N GLY A 370 -5.97 9.39 13.27
CA GLY A 370 -6.26 10.74 12.74
C GLY A 370 -5.81 11.00 11.31
N ARG A 371 -4.70 10.40 10.86
CA ARG A 371 -4.17 10.61 9.48
C ARG A 371 -4.89 9.80 8.40
N LEU A 372 -5.79 8.89 8.78
CA LEU A 372 -6.54 8.07 7.82
C LEU A 372 -7.46 8.91 6.94
N VAL A 373 -7.82 10.12 7.38
CA VAL A 373 -8.61 11.10 6.62
C VAL A 373 -7.88 11.63 5.36
N TYR A 374 -6.55 11.55 5.32
CA TYR A 374 -5.70 12.05 4.22
C TYR A 374 -5.27 10.95 3.24
N LYS A 375 -5.91 9.77 3.29
CA LYS A 375 -5.57 8.64 2.42
C LYS A 375 -6.28 8.80 1.07
N GLU A 376 -6.77 7.72 0.46
CA GLU A 376 -7.42 7.81 -0.85
C GLU A 376 -8.83 8.38 -0.76
N SER A 377 -9.45 8.13 0.38
CA SER A 377 -10.69 8.70 0.87
C SER A 377 -10.52 9.01 2.36
N ASP A 378 -11.57 9.57 2.99
CA ASP A 378 -11.66 9.63 4.44
C ASP A 378 -11.99 8.24 5.01
N ARG A 379 -10.96 7.38 5.09
CA ARG A 379 -11.12 5.97 5.49
C ARG A 379 -11.66 5.81 6.89
N LEU A 380 -11.37 6.75 7.79
CA LEU A 380 -11.84 6.69 9.17
C LEU A 380 -13.35 6.91 9.20
N ASN A 381 -13.81 8.03 8.66
CA ASN A 381 -15.22 8.39 8.73
C ASN A 381 -16.08 7.48 7.85
N ASN A 382 -15.60 7.06 6.67
CA ASN A 382 -16.32 6.11 5.83
C ASN A 382 -16.54 4.77 6.52
N MET A 383 -15.52 4.20 7.17
CA MET A 383 -15.68 2.92 7.88
C MET A 383 -16.56 3.04 9.12
N ILE A 384 -16.47 4.14 9.87
CA ILE A 384 -17.37 4.41 11.00
C ILE A 384 -18.82 4.48 10.52
N TYR A 385 -19.08 5.21 9.44
CA TYR A 385 -20.41 5.33 8.83
C TYR A 385 -20.95 3.95 8.43
N ILE A 386 -20.21 3.22 7.58
CA ILE A 386 -20.62 1.89 7.08
C ILE A 386 -20.94 0.92 8.22
N LEU A 387 -20.06 0.83 9.22
CA LEU A 387 -20.22 -0.13 10.31
C LEU A 387 -21.30 0.30 11.31
N ASN A 388 -21.53 1.60 11.52
CA ASN A 388 -22.64 2.07 12.35
C ASN A 388 -24.00 1.89 11.68
N GLU A 389 -24.10 2.01 10.35
CA GLU A 389 -25.32 1.63 9.62
C GLU A 389 -25.65 0.14 9.80
N LEU A 390 -24.63 -0.72 9.89
CA LEU A 390 -24.81 -2.16 10.06
C LEU A 390 -25.04 -2.58 11.52
N PHE A 391 -24.30 -1.98 12.47
CA PHE A 391 -24.17 -2.52 13.82
C PHE A 391 -24.39 -1.52 14.95
N LYS A 392 -24.35 -0.20 14.67
CA LYS A 392 -24.43 0.89 15.66
C LYS A 392 -23.50 0.69 16.86
N ASN A 393 -22.24 0.32 16.60
CA ASN A 393 -21.32 -0.15 17.62
C ASN A 393 -20.01 0.64 17.75
N ILE A 394 -19.85 1.74 17.01
CA ILE A 394 -18.61 2.53 16.99
C ILE A 394 -18.87 3.93 17.51
N THR A 395 -18.04 4.38 18.43
CA THR A 395 -18.01 5.76 18.93
C THR A 395 -16.58 6.30 18.91
N VAL A 396 -16.43 7.62 18.79
CA VAL A 396 -15.12 8.29 18.84
C VAL A 396 -15.14 9.27 20.01
N GLN A 397 -14.19 9.13 20.93
CA GLN A 397 -14.04 10.04 22.08
C GLN A 397 -12.56 10.37 22.25
N ASN A 398 -12.24 11.67 22.34
CA ASN A 398 -10.87 12.17 22.53
C ASN A 398 -9.86 11.59 21.53
N GLY A 399 -10.26 11.41 20.26
CA GLY A 399 -9.40 10.86 19.20
C GLY A 399 -9.17 9.33 19.27
N ILE A 400 -9.82 8.63 20.20
CA ILE A 400 -9.81 7.17 20.32
C ILE A 400 -11.10 6.63 19.72
N VAL A 401 -10.98 5.61 18.88
CA VAL A 401 -12.14 4.89 18.31
C VAL A 401 -12.45 3.69 19.21
N TYR A 402 -13.68 3.63 19.71
CA TYR A 402 -14.19 2.53 20.54
C TYR A 402 -15.16 1.69 19.73
N ILE A 403 -14.90 0.38 19.64
CA ILE A 403 -15.71 -0.57 18.89
C ILE A 403 -16.26 -1.61 19.85
N LYS A 404 -17.57 -1.59 20.11
CA LYS A 404 -18.26 -2.59 20.94
C LYS A 404 -18.67 -3.79 20.08
N GLY A 405 -17.76 -4.74 19.91
CA GLY A 405 -18.00 -5.92 19.09
C GLY A 405 -18.81 -7.01 19.78
N THR A 406 -19.37 -7.91 18.97
CA THR A 406 -20.01 -9.15 19.44
C THR A 406 -20.11 -10.14 18.29
N LYS A 407 -20.03 -11.45 18.58
CA LYS A 407 -20.23 -12.50 17.58
C LYS A 407 -21.64 -12.46 16.97
N ASN A 408 -22.62 -11.90 17.69
CA ASN A 408 -23.99 -11.75 17.21
C ASN A 408 -24.11 -10.79 16.02
N ASN A 409 -23.08 -10.00 15.72
CA ASN A 409 -23.08 -9.13 14.54
C ASN A 409 -23.16 -9.93 13.22
N LEU A 410 -22.75 -11.21 13.19
CA LEU A 410 -23.02 -12.10 12.05
C LEU A 410 -24.52 -12.29 11.78
N ASN A 411 -25.33 -12.39 12.83
CA ASN A 411 -26.78 -12.46 12.71
C ASN A 411 -27.36 -11.11 12.30
N LYS A 412 -26.87 -10.00 12.90
CA LYS A 412 -27.33 -8.64 12.56
C LYS A 412 -27.12 -8.29 11.08
N LEU A 413 -25.98 -8.69 10.51
CA LEU A 413 -25.72 -8.56 9.07
C LEU A 413 -26.86 -9.15 8.22
N SER A 414 -27.43 -10.27 8.69
CA SER A 414 -28.48 -11.00 7.97
C SER A 414 -29.90 -10.53 8.34
N SER A 415 -30.13 -10.01 9.55
CA SER A 415 -31.46 -9.70 10.07
C SER A 415 -31.95 -8.29 9.78
N ASN A 416 -31.06 -7.32 9.51
CA ASN A 416 -31.46 -5.94 9.18
C ASN A 416 -32.35 -5.82 7.92
N PHE A 417 -32.57 -6.92 7.18
CA PHE A 417 -33.35 -6.96 5.94
C PHE A 417 -34.83 -7.35 6.15
N LEU A 418 -35.20 -7.93 7.29
CA LEU A 418 -36.55 -8.48 7.49
C LEU A 418 -37.55 -7.49 8.14
N GLU A 419 -37.07 -6.41 8.75
CA GLU A 419 -37.95 -5.50 9.51
C GLU A 419 -38.58 -4.37 8.68
N THR A 420 -38.04 -4.01 7.51
CA THR A 420 -38.45 -2.76 6.84
C THR A 420 -39.41 -2.93 5.65
N GLY A 421 -39.70 -4.14 5.17
CA GLY A 421 -40.67 -4.40 4.09
C GLY A 421 -40.32 -3.83 2.70
N ASP A 422 -39.46 -2.82 2.65
CA ASP A 422 -38.95 -2.15 1.47
C ASP A 422 -37.51 -2.59 1.17
N LYS A 423 -37.23 -2.78 -0.12
CA LYS A 423 -35.97 -3.23 -0.73
C LYS A 423 -34.76 -2.34 -0.41
N PHE A 424 -34.34 -2.23 0.84
CA PHE A 424 -33.02 -1.70 1.18
C PHE A 424 -31.98 -2.80 0.97
N ASN A 425 -31.67 -3.02 -0.30
CA ASN A 425 -30.36 -3.50 -0.69
C ASN A 425 -29.35 -2.47 -0.15
N PHE A 426 -28.45 -2.85 0.76
CA PHE A 426 -27.42 -1.92 1.19
C PHE A 426 -26.55 -1.55 -0.02
N TYR A 427 -26.72 -0.32 -0.52
CA TYR A 427 -25.86 0.29 -1.53
C TYR A 427 -24.73 1.00 -0.82
N PHE A 428 -23.55 0.40 -0.83
CA PHE A 428 -22.34 1.04 -0.33
C PHE A 428 -21.52 1.59 -1.49
N ASP A 429 -21.19 2.88 -1.42
CA ASP A 429 -20.19 3.52 -2.29
C ASP A 429 -18.81 3.40 -1.62
N PRO A 430 -17.83 2.72 -2.23
CA PRO A 430 -16.48 2.60 -1.69
C PRO A 430 -15.68 3.91 -1.77
N ALA A 431 -16.26 5.00 -2.26
CA ALA A 431 -15.63 6.31 -2.42
C ALA A 431 -14.36 6.25 -3.30
N ASN A 432 -14.36 5.38 -4.31
CA ASN A 432 -13.21 5.04 -5.15
C ASN A 432 -11.97 4.56 -4.35
N ASP A 433 -12.15 4.08 -3.11
CA ASP A 433 -11.07 3.53 -2.28
C ASP A 433 -11.07 2.00 -2.39
N HIS A 434 -10.03 1.48 -3.04
CA HIS A 434 -9.85 0.05 -3.26
C HIS A 434 -9.94 -0.78 -1.97
N ARG A 435 -9.53 -0.23 -0.82
CA ARG A 435 -9.60 -0.95 0.45
C ARG A 435 -10.99 -0.99 1.04
N ILE A 436 -11.77 0.09 0.90
CA ILE A 436 -13.18 0.10 1.32
C ILE A 436 -13.96 -0.85 0.42
N PHE A 437 -13.69 -0.88 -0.89
CA PHE A 437 -14.30 -1.85 -1.80
C PHE A 437 -14.04 -3.30 -1.36
N MET A 438 -12.76 -3.68 -1.16
CA MET A 438 -12.41 -5.04 -0.73
C MET A 438 -13.04 -5.40 0.62
N ALA A 439 -13.07 -4.44 1.55
CA ALA A 439 -13.69 -4.59 2.86
C ALA A 439 -15.19 -4.86 2.79
N LEU A 440 -15.91 -4.09 1.96
CA LEU A 440 -17.34 -4.26 1.72
C LEU A 440 -17.63 -5.62 1.07
N PHE A 441 -16.82 -6.06 0.12
CA PHE A 441 -16.97 -7.36 -0.52
C PHE A 441 -16.81 -8.52 0.48
N ILE A 442 -15.82 -8.43 1.38
CA ILE A 442 -15.63 -9.40 2.47
C ILE A 442 -16.78 -9.34 3.48
N LEU A 443 -17.19 -8.14 3.91
CA LEU A 443 -18.33 -7.99 4.82
C LEU A 443 -19.62 -8.58 4.25
N ALA A 444 -19.88 -8.30 2.97
CA ALA A 444 -21.05 -8.78 2.26
C ALA A 444 -21.11 -10.31 2.18
N GLY A 445 -19.99 -10.96 1.86
CA GLY A 445 -19.95 -12.42 1.78
C GLY A 445 -20.08 -13.13 3.13
N LEU A 446 -19.94 -12.42 4.27
CA LEU A 446 -20.29 -12.97 5.58
C LEU A 446 -21.81 -13.04 5.81
N SER A 447 -22.58 -12.17 5.17
CA SER A 447 -24.04 -12.10 5.34
C SER A 447 -24.77 -13.27 4.69
N LYS A 448 -25.93 -13.67 5.24
CA LYS A 448 -26.88 -14.58 4.58
C LYS A 448 -27.75 -13.87 3.54
N THR A 449 -27.85 -12.55 3.62
CA THR A 449 -28.62 -11.70 2.71
C THR A 449 -27.70 -11.02 1.69
N PRO A 450 -28.12 -10.87 0.42
CA PRO A 450 -27.27 -10.23 -0.59
C PRO A 450 -27.02 -8.75 -0.35
N PHE A 451 -25.81 -8.30 -0.66
CA PHE A 451 -25.40 -6.88 -0.61
C PHE A 451 -25.14 -6.37 -2.03
N PHE A 452 -25.31 -5.06 -2.25
CA PHE A 452 -25.10 -4.43 -3.56
C PHE A 452 -24.02 -3.36 -3.45
N ILE A 453 -22.92 -3.55 -4.16
CA ILE A 453 -21.77 -2.64 -4.11
C ILE A 453 -21.62 -1.96 -5.46
N LEU A 454 -21.52 -0.62 -5.45
CA LEU A 454 -21.32 0.18 -6.66
C LEU A 454 -19.85 0.53 -6.82
N ASP A 455 -19.20 0.09 -7.89
CA ASP A 455 -17.78 0.39 -8.12
C ASP A 455 -17.42 0.42 -9.61
N ASP A 456 -16.36 1.17 -9.95
CA ASP A 456 -15.83 1.29 -11.32
C ASP A 456 -14.43 0.63 -11.45
N GLY A 457 -14.19 -0.44 -10.67
CA GLY A 457 -12.94 -1.20 -10.70
C GLY A 457 -11.83 -0.63 -9.81
N SER A 458 -12.16 0.04 -8.70
CA SER A 458 -11.19 0.62 -7.77
C SER A 458 -10.21 -0.43 -7.22
N TYR A 459 -10.67 -1.68 -7.02
CA TYR A 459 -9.84 -2.80 -6.55
C TYR A 459 -8.59 -3.04 -7.41
N LYS A 460 -8.64 -2.74 -8.71
CA LYS A 460 -7.52 -2.92 -9.65
C LYS A 460 -6.30 -2.07 -9.30
N LYS A 461 -6.50 -1.06 -8.45
CA LYS A 461 -5.43 -0.19 -7.99
C LYS A 461 -4.30 -0.95 -7.31
N SER A 462 -4.66 -1.89 -6.43
CA SER A 462 -3.72 -2.71 -5.66
C SER A 462 -3.86 -4.20 -5.88
N ASN A 463 -5.06 -4.69 -6.21
CA ASN A 463 -5.34 -6.12 -6.34
C ASN A 463 -6.17 -6.39 -7.60
N PRO A 464 -5.57 -6.36 -8.81
CA PRO A 464 -6.30 -6.58 -10.07
C PRO A 464 -7.01 -7.93 -10.14
N GLN A 465 -6.53 -8.93 -9.41
CA GLN A 465 -7.11 -10.27 -9.32
C GLN A 465 -8.07 -10.41 -8.13
N PHE A 466 -8.54 -9.33 -7.51
CA PHE A 466 -9.36 -9.41 -6.31
C PHE A 466 -10.62 -10.26 -6.49
N LEU A 467 -11.35 -10.07 -7.60
CA LEU A 467 -12.58 -10.82 -7.86
C LEU A 467 -12.31 -12.31 -8.10
N GLU A 468 -11.23 -12.66 -8.79
CA GLU A 468 -10.77 -14.04 -8.95
C GLU A 468 -10.41 -14.66 -7.59
N ASN A 469 -9.62 -13.94 -6.79
CA ASN A 469 -9.25 -14.34 -5.43
C ASN A 469 -10.46 -14.50 -4.51
N PHE A 470 -11.46 -13.64 -4.67
CA PHE A 470 -12.73 -13.75 -3.95
C PHE A 470 -13.47 -15.04 -4.33
N THR A 471 -13.57 -15.36 -5.63
CA THR A 471 -14.17 -16.62 -6.09
C THR A 471 -13.36 -17.84 -5.63
N SER A 472 -12.03 -17.80 -5.70
CA SER A 472 -11.15 -18.88 -5.21
C SER A 472 -11.25 -19.12 -3.71
N ALA A 473 -11.63 -18.09 -2.95
CA ALA A 473 -12.00 -18.18 -1.54
C ALA A 473 -13.42 -18.73 -1.32
N GLY A 474 -14.10 -19.26 -2.33
CA GLY A 474 -15.50 -19.70 -2.24
C GLY A 474 -16.50 -18.54 -2.16
N GLY A 475 -16.08 -17.35 -2.60
CA GLY A 475 -16.90 -16.17 -2.73
C GLY A 475 -17.88 -16.26 -3.90
N LYS A 476 -19.06 -15.66 -3.73
CA LYS A 476 -20.12 -15.64 -4.76
C LYS A 476 -20.57 -14.22 -5.05
N TYR A 477 -20.44 -13.80 -6.30
CA TYR A 477 -20.93 -12.50 -6.76
C TYR A 477 -21.48 -12.55 -8.18
N GLU A 478 -22.37 -11.63 -8.50
CA GLU A 478 -22.93 -11.40 -9.83
C GLU A 478 -22.68 -9.94 -10.24
N GLU A 479 -22.17 -9.71 -11.46
CA GLU A 479 -22.11 -8.35 -12.04
C GLU A 479 -23.43 -8.04 -12.75
N ILE A 480 -24.11 -6.99 -12.29
CA ILE A 480 -25.35 -6.47 -12.89
C ILE A 480 -24.99 -5.21 -13.66
N TYR A 481 -25.31 -5.22 -14.96
CA TYR A 481 -25.14 -4.08 -15.85
C TYR A 481 -26.45 -3.32 -15.96
N GLU A 482 -26.43 -2.01 -15.69
CA GLU A 482 -27.52 -1.09 -16.04
C GLU A 482 -27.51 -0.70 -17.53
#